data_AF-A0AAD7F290-F1
#
_entry.id   AF-A0AAD7F290-F1
#
_cell.length_a   1.000
_cell.length_b   1.000
_cell.length_c   1.000
_cell.angle_alpha   90.00
_cell.angle_beta   90.00
_cell.angle_gamma   90.00
#
_symmetry.space_group_name_H-M   'P 1'
#
loop_
_entity.id
_entity.type
_entity.pdbx_description
1 polymer ?
#
loop_
_entity_poly.entity_id
_entity_poly.type
_entity_poly.pdbx_seq_one_letter_code
_entity_poly.pdbx_strand_id
1 'polypeptide(L)'
;MIQDTPVTVTVCTGAIGVGCAAVPTVSETCVNLTGGLSFLNKEISFATVPGGFVCTFFQDFGCTASGVVNAGTDSQIFLTAGTWRMSTAPGLSGPTNFNDLTSSFTCSPI
;
A
#
# COMPACT_ATOMS: atom_id res chain seq x y z
N MET A 1 6.22 24.75 13.37
CA MET A 1 6.13 24.15 12.01
C MET A 1 6.51 22.69 12.18
N ILE A 2 5.56 21.77 12.11
CA ILE A 2 5.91 20.34 12.11
C ILE A 2 6.34 20.04 10.68
N GLN A 3 7.62 19.69 10.48
CA GLN A 3 8.07 19.18 9.20
C GLN A 3 7.54 17.76 9.08
N ASP A 4 6.61 17.56 8.17
CA ASP A 4 6.22 16.24 7.71
C ASP A 4 7.38 15.69 6.87
N THR A 5 8.26 14.91 7.51
CA THR A 5 9.42 14.34 6.83
C THR A 5 8.93 13.25 5.89
N PRO A 6 9.18 13.36 4.57
CA PRO A 6 8.74 12.34 3.63
C PRO A 6 9.39 11.00 3.98
N VAL A 7 8.57 9.96 4.12
CA VAL A 7 9.01 8.60 4.38
C VAL A 7 8.89 7.77 3.10
N THR A 8 9.85 6.91 2.84
CA THR A 8 9.86 6.09 1.62
C THR A 8 9.27 4.72 1.90
N VAL A 9 8.19 4.39 1.19
CA VAL A 9 7.65 3.04 1.14
C VAL A 9 8.18 2.36 -0.10
N THR A 10 8.65 1.12 0.02
CA THR A 10 9.04 0.34 -1.15
C THR A 10 7.93 -0.62 -1.52
N VAL A 11 7.45 -0.57 -2.75
CA VAL A 11 6.42 -1.47 -3.29
C VAL A 11 6.97 -2.20 -4.51
N CYS A 12 6.66 -3.48 -4.67
CA CYS A 12 7.23 -4.33 -5.72
C CYS A 12 6.12 -5.12 -6.41
N THR A 13 6.25 -5.29 -7.74
CA THR A 13 5.32 -6.12 -8.49
C THR A 13 5.57 -7.62 -8.35
N GLY A 14 6.77 -7.99 -7.91
CA GLY A 14 7.12 -9.37 -7.57
C GLY A 14 7.79 -9.47 -6.21
N ALA A 15 8.67 -10.45 -6.06
CA ALA A 15 9.52 -10.57 -4.88
C ALA A 15 10.35 -9.30 -4.65
N ILE A 16 10.79 -9.08 -3.41
CA ILE A 16 11.67 -7.96 -3.07
C ILE A 16 12.89 -7.95 -4.00
N GLY A 17 13.11 -6.80 -4.66
CA GLY A 17 14.14 -6.60 -5.69
C GLY A 17 13.64 -6.70 -7.13
N VAL A 18 12.40 -7.15 -7.36
CA VAL A 18 11.81 -7.30 -8.71
C VAL A 18 10.66 -6.31 -8.89
N GLY A 19 10.79 -5.41 -9.88
CA GLY A 19 9.75 -4.43 -10.20
C GLY A 19 9.43 -3.46 -9.07
N CYS A 20 10.45 -3.10 -8.27
CA CYS A 20 10.27 -2.28 -7.09
C CYS A 20 10.36 -0.78 -7.38
N ALA A 21 9.54 0.00 -6.68
CA ALA A 21 9.60 1.45 -6.62
C ALA A 21 9.73 1.91 -5.18
N ALA A 22 10.64 2.86 -4.96
CA ALA A 22 10.70 3.66 -3.75
C ALA A 22 9.75 4.85 -3.91
N VAL A 23 8.65 4.84 -3.17
CA VAL A 23 7.62 5.88 -3.25
C VAL A 23 7.71 6.76 -2.02
N PRO A 24 8.11 8.04 -2.18
CA PRO A 24 8.09 9.00 -1.08
C PRO A 24 6.62 9.31 -0.74
N THR A 25 6.31 9.22 0.54
CA THR A 25 5.00 9.52 1.10
C THR A 25 5.15 10.58 2.17
N VAL A 26 4.20 11.51 2.19
CA VAL A 26 4.04 12.52 3.23
C VAL A 26 2.88 12.05 4.09
N SER A 27 2.91 12.31 5.41
CA SER A 27 1.83 11.85 6.29
C SER A 27 0.46 12.27 5.76
N GLU A 28 -0.49 11.34 5.83
CA GLU A 28 -1.90 11.53 5.44
C GLU A 28 -2.12 11.87 3.95
N THR A 29 -1.07 11.89 3.13
CA THR A 29 -1.19 12.16 1.69
C THR A 29 -1.52 10.89 0.94
N CYS A 30 -2.64 10.92 0.22
CA CYS A 30 -3.01 9.81 -0.64
C CYS A 30 -2.11 9.72 -1.88
N VAL A 31 -1.50 8.56 -2.08
CA VAL A 31 -0.73 8.23 -3.28
C VAL A 31 -1.57 7.37 -4.21
N ASN A 32 -1.92 7.93 -5.36
CA ASN A 32 -2.56 7.18 -6.45
C ASN A 32 -1.50 6.56 -7.35
N LEU A 33 -1.68 5.28 -7.71
CA LEU A 33 -0.79 4.56 -8.63
C LEU A 33 -1.10 4.94 -10.09
N THR A 34 -0.92 6.20 -10.42
CA THR A 34 -1.16 6.77 -11.76
C THR A 34 0.11 7.38 -12.32
N GLY A 35 0.10 7.77 -13.60
CA GLY A 35 1.27 8.37 -14.26
C GLY A 35 2.49 7.45 -14.19
N GLY A 36 3.59 7.93 -13.60
CA GLY A 36 4.83 7.17 -13.44
C GLY A 36 4.72 5.95 -12.51
N LEU A 37 3.65 5.83 -11.72
CA LEU A 37 3.37 4.70 -10.83
C LEU A 37 2.37 3.71 -11.43
N SER A 38 1.87 3.95 -12.66
CA SER A 38 0.84 3.11 -13.30
C SER A 38 1.25 1.64 -13.48
N PHE A 39 2.55 1.35 -13.56
CA PHE A 39 3.05 -0.03 -13.63
C PHE A 39 2.89 -0.83 -12.32
N LEU A 40 2.61 -0.14 -11.21
CA LEU A 40 2.34 -0.75 -9.90
C LEU A 40 0.83 -0.93 -9.68
N ASN A 41 0.00 -0.24 -10.47
CA ASN A 41 -1.44 -0.26 -10.29
C ASN A 41 -1.99 -1.67 -10.51
N LYS A 42 -2.57 -2.26 -9.46
CA LYS A 42 -3.06 -3.64 -9.45
C LYS A 42 -1.99 -4.66 -9.82
N GLU A 43 -0.74 -4.37 -9.44
CA GLU A 43 0.39 -5.26 -9.70
C GLU A 43 1.26 -5.45 -8.45
N ILE A 44 0.98 -4.75 -7.34
CA ILE A 44 1.79 -4.85 -6.12
C ILE A 44 1.58 -6.21 -5.45
N SER A 45 2.69 -6.95 -5.31
CA SER A 45 2.76 -8.24 -4.62
C SER A 45 3.52 -8.18 -3.29
N PHE A 46 4.42 -7.19 -3.12
CA PHE A 46 5.17 -6.97 -1.87
C PHE A 46 5.24 -5.48 -1.52
N ALA A 47 5.23 -5.18 -0.22
CA ALA A 47 5.51 -3.85 0.31
C ALA A 47 6.48 -3.91 1.48
N THR A 48 7.30 -2.88 1.63
CA THR A 48 8.14 -2.64 2.80
C THR A 48 7.78 -1.27 3.38
N VAL A 49 7.24 -1.31 4.60
CA VAL A 49 6.83 -0.13 5.36
C VAL A 49 7.95 0.24 6.35
N PRO A 50 8.40 1.50 6.36
CA PRO A 50 9.44 1.98 7.27
C PRO A 50 9.00 1.96 8.74
N GLY A 51 9.97 1.88 9.65
CA GLY A 51 9.72 1.95 11.09
C GLY A 51 9.03 3.23 11.53
N GLY A 52 8.07 3.13 12.45
CA GLY A 52 7.34 4.30 12.98
C GLY A 52 6.16 4.76 12.11
N PHE A 53 5.75 3.96 11.12
CA PHE A 53 4.60 4.26 10.27
C PHE A 53 3.64 3.07 10.14
N VAL A 54 2.39 3.38 9.84
CA VAL A 54 1.38 2.46 9.33
C VAL A 54 0.91 2.96 7.98
N CYS A 55 0.80 2.06 7.00
CA CYS A 55 0.30 2.38 5.67
C CYS A 55 -0.97 1.61 5.38
N THR A 56 -1.99 2.31 4.87
CA THR A 56 -3.23 1.72 4.42
C THR A 56 -3.21 1.62 2.90
N PHE A 57 -3.40 0.42 2.37
CA PHE A 57 -3.46 0.16 0.93
C PHE A 57 -4.92 -0.09 0.54
N PHE A 58 -5.34 0.44 -0.60
CA PHE A 58 -6.74 0.43 -1.06
C PHE A 58 -6.85 -0.17 -2.45
N GLN A 59 -7.95 -0.89 -2.71
CA GLN A 59 -8.21 -1.47 -4.03
C GLN A 59 -8.51 -0.40 -5.08
N ASP A 60 -9.01 0.76 -4.66
CA ASP A 60 -9.40 1.87 -5.53
C ASP A 60 -8.45 3.04 -5.41
N PHE A 61 -8.59 3.99 -6.34
CA PHE A 61 -7.93 5.29 -6.25
C PHE A 61 -8.59 6.17 -5.18
N GLY A 62 -7.84 7.18 -4.75
CA GLY A 62 -8.30 8.22 -3.83
C GLY A 62 -8.24 7.83 -2.36
N CYS A 63 -7.62 6.70 -2.02
CA CYS A 63 -7.52 6.20 -0.64
C CYS A 63 -8.88 6.09 0.04
N THR A 64 -9.84 5.56 -0.71
CA THR A 64 -11.21 5.34 -0.24
C THR A 64 -11.50 3.86 -0.16
N ALA A 65 -12.22 3.45 0.89
CA ALA A 65 -12.71 2.08 1.04
C ALA A 65 -14.01 1.83 0.23
N SER A 66 -14.21 2.57 -0.87
CA SER A 66 -15.52 2.76 -1.49
C SER A 66 -15.82 1.85 -2.69
N GLY A 67 -14.86 1.09 -3.22
CA GLY A 67 -15.08 0.33 -4.44
C GLY A 67 -15.38 -1.15 -4.24
N VAL A 68 -15.59 -1.75 -5.41
CA VAL A 68 -16.04 -3.12 -5.65
C VAL A 68 -15.08 -4.08 -4.95
N VAL A 69 -15.52 -4.65 -3.83
CA VAL A 69 -14.84 -5.82 -3.26
C VAL A 69 -14.82 -6.90 -4.32
N ASN A 70 -13.64 -7.31 -4.78
CA ASN A 70 -13.52 -8.62 -5.41
C ASN A 70 -14.11 -9.60 -4.39
N ALA A 71 -15.22 -10.25 -4.75
CA ALA A 71 -16.08 -10.96 -3.81
C ALA A 71 -15.24 -11.87 -2.88
N GLY A 72 -15.12 -11.49 -1.60
CA GLY A 72 -14.32 -12.21 -0.61
C GLY A 72 -12.96 -11.59 -0.21
N THR A 73 -12.64 -10.37 -0.65
CA THR A 73 -11.43 -9.63 -0.20
C THR A 73 -11.79 -8.31 0.46
N ASP A 74 -10.99 -7.89 1.46
CA ASP A 74 -11.13 -6.58 2.10
C ASP A 74 -10.85 -5.45 1.09
N SER A 75 -11.61 -4.35 1.14
CA SER A 75 -11.39 -3.18 0.27
C SER A 75 -10.11 -2.41 0.61
N GLN A 76 -9.52 -2.67 1.79
CA GLN A 76 -8.28 -2.08 2.27
C GLN A 76 -7.55 -3.01 3.25
N ILE A 77 -6.24 -2.83 3.38
CA ILE A 77 -5.38 -3.52 4.37
C ILE A 77 -4.49 -2.52 5.10
N PHE A 78 -4.05 -2.88 6.32
CA PHE A 78 -3.24 -2.02 7.17
C PHE A 78 -1.87 -2.66 7.44
N LEU A 79 -0.82 -2.08 6.87
CA LEU A 79 0.54 -2.59 6.98
C LEU A 79 1.32 -1.72 7.97
N THR A 80 1.70 -2.29 9.12
CA THR A 80 2.66 -1.67 10.02
C THR A 80 4.09 -1.81 9.48
N ALA A 81 5.07 -1.22 10.15
CA ALA A 81 6.49 -1.40 9.83
C ALA A 81 6.86 -2.88 9.59
N GLY A 82 7.62 -3.13 8.52
CA GLY A 82 8.05 -4.47 8.12
C GLY A 82 7.91 -4.74 6.63
N THR A 83 8.24 -5.97 6.23
CA THR A 83 8.07 -6.46 4.86
C THR A 83 6.87 -7.39 4.78
N TRP A 84 5.97 -7.09 3.85
CA TRP A 84 4.68 -7.75 3.70
C TRP A 84 4.54 -8.40 2.34
N ARG A 85 3.98 -9.61 2.36
CA ARG A 85 3.45 -10.29 1.18
C ARG A 85 1.98 -9.93 1.06
N MET A 86 1.58 -9.34 -0.07
CA MET A 86 0.20 -8.90 -0.26
C MET A 86 -0.77 -10.08 -0.31
N SER A 87 -0.31 -11.26 -0.73
CA SER A 87 -1.11 -12.50 -0.72
C SER A 87 -1.54 -12.98 0.68
N THR A 88 -0.89 -12.48 1.74
CA THR A 88 -1.19 -12.83 3.14
C THR A 88 -1.16 -11.58 4.02
N ALA A 89 -1.67 -10.47 3.50
CA ALA A 89 -1.67 -9.20 4.21
C ALA A 89 -2.65 -9.21 5.39
N PRO A 90 -2.36 -8.49 6.48
CA PRO A 90 -3.30 -8.30 7.58
C PRO A 90 -4.52 -7.51 7.12
N GLY A 91 -5.63 -8.22 6.97
CA GLY A 91 -6.96 -7.67 6.70
C GLY A 91 -7.75 -7.40 7.97
N LEU A 92 -8.99 -6.92 7.82
CA LEU A 92 -9.86 -6.56 8.95
C LEU A 92 -10.35 -7.79 9.74
N SER A 93 -10.57 -8.91 9.05
CA SER A 93 -11.10 -10.14 9.63
C SER A 93 -10.04 -11.25 9.77
N GLY A 94 -8.77 -10.94 9.50
CA GLY A 94 -7.66 -11.89 9.43
C GLY A 94 -6.82 -11.69 8.17
N PRO A 95 -5.83 -12.58 7.92
CA PRO A 95 -5.04 -12.52 6.71
C PRO A 95 -5.93 -12.61 5.46
N THR A 96 -5.71 -11.69 4.52
CA THR A 96 -6.44 -11.60 3.27
C THR A 96 -5.47 -11.60 2.09
N ASN A 97 -5.96 -12.04 0.94
CA ASN A 97 -5.21 -11.94 -0.30
C ASN A 97 -5.48 -10.58 -0.96
N PHE A 98 -4.52 -9.67 -0.83
CA PHE A 98 -4.53 -8.34 -1.44
C PHE A 98 -3.53 -8.22 -2.61
N ASN A 99 -3.06 -9.35 -3.13
CA ASN A 99 -2.11 -9.39 -4.24
C ASN A 99 -2.72 -8.77 -5.49
N ASP A 100 -1.98 -7.88 -6.16
CA ASP A 100 -2.40 -7.28 -7.43
C ASP A 100 -3.73 -6.52 -7.33
N LEU A 101 -4.08 -6.04 -6.13
CA LEU A 101 -5.32 -5.28 -5.91
C LEU A 101 -5.09 -3.78 -5.67
N THR A 102 -3.90 -3.39 -5.21
CA THR A 102 -3.66 -2.00 -4.78
C THR A 102 -3.75 -1.02 -5.95
N SER A 103 -4.56 0.04 -5.80
CA SER A 103 -4.58 1.19 -6.73
C SER A 103 -4.19 2.52 -6.05
N SER A 104 -4.29 2.60 -4.72
CA SER A 104 -3.76 3.74 -3.96
C SER A 104 -3.34 3.32 -2.55
N PHE A 105 -2.51 4.15 -1.90
CA PHE A 105 -2.14 3.95 -0.51
C PHE A 105 -1.84 5.29 0.19
N THR A 106 -1.95 5.29 1.51
CA THR A 106 -1.59 6.43 2.38
C THR A 106 -0.80 5.91 3.57
N CYS A 107 0.05 6.74 4.16
CA CYS A 107 0.83 6.39 5.34
C CYS A 107 0.74 7.48 6.40
N SER A 108 0.78 7.07 7.66
CA SER A 108 0.77 7.96 8.81
C SER A 108 1.78 7.47 9.86
N PRO A 109 2.43 8.37 10.62
CA PRO A 109 3.18 8.01 11.81
C PRO A 109 2.30 7.26 12.82
N ILE A 110 2.92 6.39 13.62
CA ILE A 110 2.29 5.72 14.78
C ILE A 110 2.71 6.32 16.12
#